data_AF-A0A5W1A223-F1
#
_entry.id   AF-A0A5W1A223-F1
#
_cell.length_a   1.000
_cell.length_b   1.000
_cell.length_c   1.000
_cell.angle_alpha   90.00
_cell.angle_beta   90.00
_cell.angle_gamma   90.00
#
_symmetry.space_group_name_H-M   'P 1'
#
loop_
_entity.id
_entity.type
_entity.pdbx_description
1 polymer ?
#
loop_
_entity_poly.entity_id
_entity_poly.type
_entity_poly.pdbx_seq_one_letter_code
_entity_poly.pdbx_strand_id
1 'polypeptide(L)'
;MFDLIKHLAKNDIQHTVSDNGNITVTHNLNLEDVSDVDALPDNLTVGGWLDLSGTSITTLPENLTVGGWLDLRGTSITTLPENLTVGGGLYLRGTSITTLPDNLTVGGWLDLRGTSITTLPDHFSCNSLYLEAERISNIAYRKNCGYSSRTIFAAWTGKEFRIAAGCFFGSIEQFEQAVDDKYDGDAAEAYKKAARDCVAELTEKLNPKD
;
A
#
# COMPACT_ATOMS: atom_id res chain seq x y z
N MET A 1 -6.14 -0.12 27.84
CA MET A 1 -4.78 0.03 27.33
C MET A 1 -4.13 -1.33 27.28
N PHE A 2 -3.94 -1.81 26.06
CA PHE A 2 -3.25 -3.06 25.79
C PHE A 2 -1.81 -3.04 26.31
N ASP A 3 -1.39 -4.13 26.95
CA ASP A 3 -0.01 -4.32 27.40
C ASP A 3 0.68 -5.32 26.47
N LEU A 4 1.45 -4.80 25.52
CA LEU A 4 2.14 -5.60 24.53
C LEU A 4 3.12 -6.58 25.17
N ILE A 5 3.94 -6.15 26.14
CA ILE A 5 4.95 -7.03 26.77
C ILE A 5 4.26 -8.19 27.48
N LYS A 6 3.18 -7.92 28.21
CA LYS A 6 2.39 -8.96 28.86
C LYS A 6 1.76 -9.91 27.84
N HIS A 7 1.26 -9.40 26.71
CA HIS A 7 0.74 -10.25 25.63
C HIS A 7 1.83 -11.15 25.03
N LEU A 8 3.01 -10.58 24.72
CA LEU A 8 4.13 -11.32 24.15
C LEU A 8 4.60 -12.43 25.09
N ALA A 9 4.79 -12.12 26.38
CA ALA A 9 5.20 -13.09 27.39
C ALA A 9 4.16 -14.20 27.61
N LYS A 10 2.86 -13.84 27.61
CA LYS A 10 1.77 -14.82 27.78
C LYS A 10 1.70 -15.82 26.63
N ASN A 11 2.02 -15.40 25.41
CA ASN A 11 1.91 -16.21 24.20
C ASN A 11 3.24 -16.81 23.73
N ASP A 12 4.29 -16.74 24.56
CA ASP A 12 5.64 -17.23 24.24
C ASP A 12 6.21 -16.68 22.92
N ILE A 13 5.85 -15.41 22.62
CA ILE A 13 6.34 -14.72 21.42
C ILE A 13 7.73 -14.19 21.71
N GLN A 14 8.71 -14.62 20.91
CA GLN A 14 10.11 -14.21 21.05
C GLN A 14 10.26 -12.71 20.81
N HIS A 15 10.77 -12.00 21.83
CA HIS A 15 10.98 -10.56 21.78
C HIS A 15 12.16 -10.13 22.65
N THR A 16 12.69 -8.93 22.38
CA THR A 16 13.66 -8.26 23.25
C THR A 16 13.13 -6.90 23.67
N VAL A 17 13.54 -6.46 24.86
CA VAL A 17 13.32 -5.12 25.37
C VAL A 17 14.68 -4.55 25.73
N SER A 18 15.09 -3.46 25.09
CA SER A 18 16.36 -2.77 25.37
C SER A 18 16.23 -1.79 26.54
N ASP A 19 17.37 -1.32 27.05
CA ASP A 19 17.42 -0.37 28.19
C ASP A 19 16.69 0.96 27.91
N ASN A 20 16.59 1.36 26.64
CA ASN A 20 15.83 2.55 26.21
C ASN A 20 14.35 2.26 25.90
N GLY A 21 13.86 1.04 26.19
CA GLY A 21 12.46 0.65 26.03
C GLY A 21 12.06 0.27 24.60
N ASN A 22 12.99 0.02 23.69
CA ASN A 22 12.65 -0.48 22.35
C ASN A 22 12.22 -1.94 22.46
N ILE A 23 11.08 -2.26 21.83
CA ILE A 23 10.53 -3.62 21.81
C ILE A 23 10.74 -4.17 20.41
N THR A 24 11.50 -5.26 20.30
CA THR A 24 11.71 -5.95 19.02
C THR A 24 11.07 -7.32 19.05
N VAL A 25 10.08 -7.54 18.18
CA VAL A 25 9.56 -8.88 17.86
C VAL A 25 10.30 -9.35 16.62
N THR A 26 11.16 -10.37 16.76
CA THR A 26 12.08 -10.78 15.67
C THR A 26 11.38 -11.45 14.49
N HIS A 27 10.18 -11.98 14.71
CA HIS A 27 9.37 -12.69 13.73
C HIS A 27 8.03 -11.97 13.54
N ASN A 28 6.98 -12.75 13.30
CA ASN A 28 5.63 -12.25 13.07
C ASN A 28 4.94 -11.90 14.39
N LEU A 29 4.09 -10.88 14.35
CA LEU A 29 3.23 -10.49 15.45
C LEU A 29 1.78 -10.52 14.97
N ASN A 30 1.02 -11.51 15.46
CA ASN A 30 -0.42 -11.59 15.21
C ASN A 30 -1.19 -10.97 16.37
N LEU A 31 -1.89 -9.86 16.10
CA LEU A 31 -2.84 -9.22 16.99
C LEU A 31 -4.25 -9.16 16.38
N GLU A 32 -4.52 -9.97 15.35
CA GLU A 32 -5.84 -10.11 14.70
C GLU A 32 -6.92 -10.37 15.77
N ASP A 33 -7.99 -9.57 15.71
CA ASP A 33 -9.15 -9.65 16.61
C ASP A 33 -8.83 -9.63 18.12
N VAL A 34 -7.61 -9.24 18.51
CA VAL A 34 -7.27 -9.11 19.94
C VAL A 34 -8.01 -7.90 20.50
N SER A 35 -8.94 -8.19 21.41
CA SER A 35 -9.70 -7.16 22.12
C SER A 35 -8.76 -6.22 22.88
N ASP A 36 -9.12 -4.94 22.91
CA ASP A 36 -8.42 -3.87 23.65
C ASP A 36 -7.08 -3.39 23.07
N VAL A 37 -6.64 -3.87 21.89
CA VAL A 37 -5.51 -3.26 21.16
C VAL A 37 -5.96 -1.88 20.65
N ASP A 38 -5.76 -0.88 21.50
CA ASP A 38 -6.11 0.54 21.30
C ASP A 38 -4.87 1.38 20.92
N ALA A 39 -3.68 0.93 21.31
CA ALA A 39 -2.40 1.54 20.96
C ALA A 39 -1.27 0.50 20.90
N LEU A 40 -0.21 0.85 20.16
CA LEU A 40 1.08 0.15 20.19
C LEU A 40 2.14 1.05 20.84
N PRO A 41 3.19 0.47 21.45
CA PRO A 41 4.27 1.26 22.01
C PRO A 41 5.08 1.97 20.92
N ASP A 42 5.52 3.20 21.20
CA ASP A 42 6.22 4.09 20.26
C ASP A 42 7.48 3.49 19.61
N ASN A 43 8.14 2.56 20.31
CA ASN A 43 9.41 1.98 19.92
C ASN A 43 9.28 0.50 19.50
N LEU A 44 8.18 0.13 18.85
CA LEU A 44 7.95 -1.23 18.36
C LEU A 44 8.62 -1.47 16.99
N THR A 45 9.41 -2.53 16.91
CA THR A 45 9.90 -3.10 15.65
C THR A 45 9.41 -4.53 15.49
N VAL A 46 8.83 -4.86 14.33
CA VAL A 46 8.40 -6.22 13.97
C VAL A 46 9.22 -6.68 12.77
N GLY A 47 10.08 -7.69 12.95
CA GLY A 47 10.96 -8.22 11.90
C GLY A 47 10.21 -8.98 10.82
N GLY A 48 9.10 -9.64 11.18
CA GLY A 48 8.19 -10.31 10.26
C GLY A 48 6.98 -9.45 9.91
N TRP A 49 5.84 -10.10 9.67
CA TRP A 49 4.57 -9.41 9.45
C TRP A 49 3.86 -9.01 10.75
N LEU A 50 3.02 -7.98 10.66
CA LEU A 50 2.19 -7.47 11.74
C LEU A 50 0.73 -7.48 11.30
N ASP A 51 -0.09 -8.28 11.97
CA ASP A 51 -1.54 -8.29 11.77
C ASP A 51 -2.22 -7.52 12.90
N LEU A 52 -2.90 -6.43 12.56
CA LEU A 52 -3.73 -5.63 13.47
C LEU A 52 -5.20 -5.65 13.02
N SER A 53 -5.56 -6.53 12.08
CA SER A 53 -6.90 -6.53 11.52
C SER A 53 -7.96 -6.84 12.58
N GLY A 54 -9.11 -6.18 12.49
CA GLY A 54 -10.20 -6.30 13.47
C GLY A 54 -9.93 -5.69 14.85
N THR A 55 -8.75 -5.10 15.09
CA THR A 55 -8.46 -4.41 16.36
C THR A 55 -9.12 -3.02 16.46
N SER A 56 -9.19 -2.48 17.67
CA SER A 56 -9.68 -1.13 17.95
C SER A 56 -8.64 -0.02 17.72
N ILE A 57 -7.51 -0.33 17.09
CA ILE A 57 -6.41 0.63 16.94
C ILE A 57 -6.85 1.83 16.08
N THR A 58 -6.52 3.04 16.55
CA THR A 58 -6.86 4.30 15.87
C THR A 58 -5.64 5.03 15.31
N THR A 59 -4.45 4.74 15.84
CA THR A 59 -3.18 5.38 15.47
C THR A 59 -2.04 4.38 15.54
N LEU A 60 -1.08 4.48 14.62
CA LEU A 60 0.18 3.74 14.69
C LEU A 60 1.28 4.63 15.29
N PRO A 61 2.30 4.04 15.93
CA PRO A 61 3.43 4.79 16.44
C PRO A 61 4.30 5.32 15.29
N GLU A 62 4.87 6.52 15.47
CA GLU A 62 5.58 7.25 14.40
C GLU A 62 6.79 6.50 13.83
N ASN A 63 7.44 5.68 14.65
CA ASN A 63 8.64 4.94 14.29
C ASN A 63 8.37 3.44 14.05
N LEU A 64 7.11 3.06 13.79
CA LEU A 64 6.78 1.67 13.51
C LEU A 64 7.53 1.17 12.27
N THR A 65 8.28 0.08 12.44
CA THR A 65 8.92 -0.64 11.34
C THR A 65 8.39 -2.07 11.27
N VAL A 66 7.92 -2.48 10.09
CA VAL A 66 7.43 -3.84 9.82
C VAL A 66 8.23 -4.43 8.67
N GLY A 67 8.99 -5.50 8.90
CA GLY A 67 9.83 -6.13 7.88
C GLY A 67 9.02 -6.93 6.85
N GLY A 68 7.86 -7.45 7.24
CA GLY A 68 6.90 -8.16 6.39
C GLY A 68 5.71 -7.29 5.99
N TRP A 69 4.55 -7.92 5.83
CA TRP A 69 3.31 -7.20 5.56
C TRP A 69 2.70 -6.59 6.84
N LEU A 70 1.94 -5.52 6.67
CA LEU A 70 1.15 -4.85 7.70
C LEU A 70 -0.33 -4.88 7.30
N ASP A 71 -1.15 -5.47 8.15
CA ASP A 71 -2.60 -5.55 7.93
C ASP A 71 -3.36 -4.66 8.92
N LEU A 72 -4.13 -3.72 8.38
CA LEU A 72 -4.94 -2.76 9.13
C LEU A 72 -6.43 -2.88 8.78
N ARG A 73 -6.83 -3.96 8.09
CA ARG A 73 -8.22 -4.14 7.65
C ARG A 73 -9.17 -4.17 8.84
N GLY A 74 -10.29 -3.46 8.74
CA GLY A 74 -11.29 -3.41 9.80
C GLY A 74 -10.88 -2.64 11.07
N THR A 75 -9.74 -1.95 11.05
CA THR A 75 -9.35 -1.02 12.13
C THR A 75 -10.03 0.34 11.97
N SER A 76 -10.03 1.14 13.04
CA SER A 76 -10.55 2.52 13.03
C SER A 76 -9.48 3.56 12.69
N ILE A 77 -8.39 3.15 12.02
CA ILE A 77 -7.30 4.03 11.66
C ILE A 77 -7.75 5.06 10.60
N THR A 78 -7.34 6.31 10.79
CA THR A 78 -7.66 7.44 9.91
C THR A 78 -6.44 8.05 9.23
N THR A 79 -5.24 7.85 9.79
CA THR A 79 -3.97 8.37 9.28
C THR A 79 -2.87 7.34 9.45
N LEU A 80 -1.87 7.39 8.58
CA LEU A 80 -0.62 6.62 8.73
C LEU A 80 0.50 7.56 9.19
N PRO A 81 1.50 7.05 9.93
CA PRO A 81 2.72 7.81 10.24
C PRO A 81 3.45 8.29 8.99
N GLU A 82 4.05 9.48 9.05
CA GLU A 82 4.78 10.07 7.91
C GLU A 82 5.98 9.22 7.48
N ASN A 83 6.63 8.53 8.41
CA ASN A 83 7.83 7.72 8.16
C ASN A 83 7.55 6.20 8.11
N LEU A 84 6.28 5.80 7.92
CA LEU A 84 5.92 4.39 7.93
C LEU A 84 6.65 3.62 6.82
N THR A 85 7.41 2.60 7.22
CA THR A 85 8.09 1.69 6.31
C THR A 85 7.57 0.26 6.49
N VAL A 86 7.09 -0.34 5.41
CA VAL A 86 6.58 -1.72 5.38
C VAL A 86 7.37 -2.51 4.33
N GLY A 87 8.11 -3.53 4.75
CA GLY A 87 8.94 -4.33 3.84
C GLY A 87 8.13 -5.24 2.89
N GLY A 88 6.89 -5.57 3.26
CA GLY A 88 5.95 -6.36 2.47
C GLY A 88 4.73 -5.55 2.00
N GLY A 89 3.55 -6.18 2.00
CA GLY A 89 2.30 -5.53 1.63
C GLY A 89 1.69 -4.69 2.75
N LEU A 90 0.99 -3.62 2.42
CA LEU A 90 0.19 -2.79 3.30
C LEU A 90 -1.29 -2.90 2.91
N TYR A 91 -2.11 -3.46 3.81
CA TYR A 91 -3.53 -3.68 3.57
C TYR A 91 -4.37 -2.67 4.35
N LEU A 92 -4.96 -1.71 3.64
CA LEU A 92 -5.79 -0.64 4.22
C LEU A 92 -7.28 -0.83 3.92
N ARG A 93 -7.65 -1.99 3.37
CA ARG A 93 -9.01 -2.21 2.87
C ARG A 93 -10.05 -2.05 3.98
N GLY A 94 -11.02 -1.16 3.74
CA GLY A 94 -12.12 -0.89 4.69
C GLY A 94 -11.72 -0.01 5.87
N THR A 95 -10.55 0.62 5.87
CA THR A 95 -10.17 1.66 6.85
C THR A 95 -10.78 3.01 6.48
N SER A 96 -10.81 3.93 7.44
CA SER A 96 -11.32 5.31 7.23
C SER A 96 -10.23 6.29 6.77
N ILE A 97 -9.11 5.78 6.24
CA ILE A 97 -8.02 6.59 5.73
C ILE A 97 -8.49 7.43 4.53
N THR A 98 -8.13 8.72 4.57
CA THR A 98 -8.44 9.69 3.51
C THR A 98 -7.21 10.14 2.72
N THR A 99 -6.01 10.00 3.29
CA THR A 99 -4.74 10.44 2.69
C THR A 99 -3.64 9.43 3.00
N LEU A 100 -2.67 9.30 2.10
CA LEU A 100 -1.41 8.60 2.37
C LEU A 100 -0.33 9.63 2.70
N PRO A 101 0.66 9.28 3.54
CA PRO A 101 1.79 10.15 3.82
C PRO A 101 2.67 10.29 2.57
N ASP A 102 3.31 11.45 2.45
CA ASP A 102 4.30 11.67 1.42
C ASP A 102 5.55 10.82 1.74
N ASN A 103 6.13 10.19 0.72
CA ASN A 103 7.26 9.26 0.80
C ASN A 103 6.94 7.88 1.41
N LEU A 104 5.67 7.48 1.47
CA LEU A 104 5.27 6.13 1.88
C LEU A 104 6.04 5.07 1.08
N THR A 105 6.68 4.14 1.79
CA THR A 105 7.47 3.06 1.18
C THR A 105 6.91 1.69 1.57
N VAL A 106 6.44 0.95 0.56
CA VAL A 106 5.85 -0.38 0.70
C VAL A 106 6.61 -1.35 -0.21
N GLY A 107 7.29 -2.35 0.34
CA GLY A 107 8.06 -3.31 -0.47
C GLY A 107 7.21 -4.32 -1.25
N GLY A 108 5.89 -4.32 -1.06
CA GLY A 108 4.95 -5.25 -1.69
C GLY A 108 3.70 -4.58 -2.26
N TRP A 109 2.54 -5.17 -1.94
CA TRP A 109 1.24 -4.70 -2.39
C TRP A 109 0.74 -3.54 -1.52
N LEU A 110 0.29 -2.46 -2.13
CA LEU A 110 -0.46 -1.41 -1.47
C LEU A 110 -1.94 -1.56 -1.85
N ASP A 111 -2.77 -1.97 -0.89
CA ASP A 111 -4.21 -2.18 -1.11
C ASP A 111 -5.05 -1.07 -0.46
N LEU A 112 -5.53 -0.16 -1.30
CA LEU A 112 -6.33 1.01 -0.96
C LEU A 112 -7.83 0.81 -1.23
N ARG A 113 -8.27 -0.38 -1.66
CA ARG A 113 -9.68 -0.62 -2.02
C ARG A 113 -10.59 -0.41 -0.81
N GLY A 114 -11.75 0.20 -0.99
CA GLY A 114 -12.67 0.50 0.11
C GLY A 114 -12.14 1.50 1.15
N THR A 115 -11.10 2.29 0.83
CA THR A 115 -10.71 3.46 1.61
C THR A 115 -11.46 4.71 1.13
N SER A 116 -11.31 5.84 1.84
CA SER A 116 -11.84 7.13 1.43
C SER A 116 -10.83 7.99 0.66
N ILE A 117 -9.70 7.41 0.23
CA ILE A 117 -8.67 8.11 -0.54
C ILE A 117 -9.24 8.54 -1.91
N THR A 118 -9.02 9.80 -2.26
CA THR A 118 -9.41 10.39 -3.56
C THR A 118 -8.23 10.88 -4.38
N THR A 119 -7.03 10.93 -3.80
CA THR A 119 -5.80 11.36 -4.47
C THR A 119 -4.62 10.53 -3.96
N LEU A 120 -3.70 10.17 -4.84
CA LEU A 120 -2.40 9.60 -4.46
C LEU A 120 -1.42 10.73 -4.10
N PRO A 121 -0.47 10.51 -3.18
CA PRO A 121 0.60 11.47 -2.88
C PRO A 121 1.55 11.62 -4.06
N ASP A 122 2.27 12.73 -4.13
CA ASP A 122 3.24 12.97 -5.20
C ASP A 122 4.43 12.02 -5.11
N HIS A 123 4.81 11.59 -3.90
CA HIS A 123 5.93 10.69 -3.68
C HIS A 123 5.49 9.46 -2.91
N PHE A 124 5.55 8.27 -3.53
CA PHE A 124 5.37 6.99 -2.85
C PHE A 124 6.01 5.86 -3.66
N SER A 125 6.29 4.73 -3.03
CA SER A 125 6.79 3.54 -3.72
C SER A 125 6.08 2.27 -3.28
N CYS A 126 5.71 1.45 -4.26
CA CYS A 126 5.19 0.10 -4.06
C CYS A 126 5.49 -0.82 -5.25
N ASN A 127 5.35 -2.13 -5.05
CA ASN A 127 5.51 -3.15 -6.11
C ASN A 127 4.20 -3.47 -6.83
N SER A 128 3.06 -3.32 -6.15
CA SER A 128 1.73 -3.42 -6.78
C SER A 128 0.77 -2.45 -6.11
N LEU A 129 -0.12 -1.83 -6.88
CA LEU A 129 -1.09 -0.85 -6.37
C LEU A 129 -2.51 -1.30 -6.71
N TYR A 130 -3.33 -1.53 -5.68
CA TYR A 130 -4.73 -1.90 -5.79
C TYR A 130 -5.60 -0.75 -5.26
N LEU A 131 -6.47 -0.21 -6.12
CA LEU A 131 -7.36 0.89 -5.78
C LEU A 131 -8.63 0.85 -6.65
N GLU A 132 -9.62 1.65 -6.27
CA GLU A 132 -10.83 1.89 -7.06
C GLU A 132 -10.58 3.10 -7.98
N ALA A 133 -10.16 2.84 -9.22
CA ALA A 133 -9.65 3.88 -10.12
C ALA A 133 -10.60 5.06 -10.35
N GLU A 134 -11.91 4.81 -10.28
CA GLU A 134 -12.95 5.84 -10.48
C GLU A 134 -13.01 6.87 -9.35
N ARG A 135 -12.43 6.57 -8.19
CA ARG A 135 -12.41 7.46 -7.02
C ARG A 135 -11.20 8.37 -6.98
N ILE A 136 -10.17 8.05 -7.76
CA ILE A 136 -8.87 8.73 -7.68
C ILE A 136 -8.81 9.80 -8.77
N SER A 137 -8.76 11.06 -8.38
CA SER A 137 -8.86 12.19 -9.32
C SER A 137 -7.55 12.46 -10.06
N ASN A 138 -6.41 12.16 -9.45
CA ASN A 138 -5.07 12.42 -10.00
C ASN A 138 -4.43 11.20 -10.67
N ILE A 139 -5.25 10.33 -11.28
CA ILE A 139 -4.83 9.27 -12.19
C ILE A 139 -5.58 9.37 -13.51
N ALA A 140 -5.16 8.58 -14.49
CA ALA A 140 -5.93 8.29 -15.69
C ALA A 140 -6.06 6.78 -15.85
N TYR A 141 -7.24 6.30 -16.25
CA TYR A 141 -7.52 4.88 -16.32
C TYR A 141 -8.36 4.47 -17.53
N ARG A 142 -8.26 3.19 -17.90
CA ARG A 142 -9.09 2.54 -18.92
C ARG A 142 -9.62 1.23 -18.33
N LYS A 143 -10.89 0.96 -18.56
CA LYS A 143 -11.56 -0.30 -18.19
C LYS A 143 -11.59 -1.24 -19.39
N ASN A 144 -11.83 -2.53 -19.11
CA ASN A 144 -12.03 -3.57 -20.13
C ASN A 144 -10.85 -3.68 -21.11
N CYS A 145 -9.63 -3.50 -20.61
CA CYS A 145 -8.43 -3.56 -21.45
C CYS A 145 -7.99 -5.00 -21.71
N GLY A 146 -7.76 -5.30 -22.99
CA GLY A 146 -7.30 -6.59 -23.49
C GLY A 146 -8.21 -7.77 -23.12
N TYR A 147 -7.68 -8.99 -23.29
CA TYR A 147 -8.48 -10.22 -23.16
C TYR A 147 -9.07 -10.44 -21.75
N SER A 148 -8.37 -9.99 -20.71
CA SER A 148 -8.78 -10.25 -19.32
C SER A 148 -9.67 -9.15 -18.72
N SER A 149 -10.17 -8.22 -19.56
CA SER A 149 -11.04 -7.12 -19.15
C SER A 149 -10.48 -6.35 -17.94
N ARG A 150 -9.17 -6.08 -17.94
CA ARG A 150 -8.49 -5.43 -16.81
C ARG A 150 -8.77 -3.94 -16.80
N THR A 151 -8.70 -3.37 -15.60
CA THR A 151 -8.48 -1.92 -15.46
C THR A 151 -6.98 -1.67 -15.52
N ILE A 152 -6.57 -0.73 -16.37
CA ILE A 152 -5.22 -0.19 -16.43
C ILE A 152 -5.30 1.26 -15.99
N PHE A 153 -4.34 1.71 -15.20
CA PHE A 153 -4.23 3.13 -14.88
C PHE A 153 -2.77 3.59 -14.83
N ALA A 154 -2.57 4.87 -15.11
CA ALA A 154 -1.30 5.56 -14.91
C ALA A 154 -1.38 6.40 -13.63
N ALA A 155 -0.31 6.40 -12.84
CA ALA A 155 -0.13 7.28 -11.68
C ALA A 155 1.22 7.98 -11.75
N TRP A 156 1.29 9.20 -11.26
CA TRP A 156 2.55 9.92 -11.04
C TRP A 156 3.11 9.55 -9.66
N THR A 157 4.42 9.37 -9.58
CA THR A 157 5.12 8.98 -8.34
C THR A 157 6.24 9.95 -7.98
N GLY A 158 6.20 11.17 -8.53
CA GLY A 158 7.15 12.23 -8.21
C GLY A 158 8.42 12.15 -9.05
N LYS A 159 8.68 10.98 -9.64
CA LYS A 159 9.82 10.71 -10.50
C LYS A 159 9.40 10.35 -11.92
N GLU A 160 8.43 9.45 -12.06
CA GLU A 160 7.97 8.93 -13.34
C GLU A 160 6.50 8.52 -13.30
N PHE A 161 5.91 8.36 -14.49
CA PHE A 161 4.63 7.68 -14.64
C PHE A 161 4.81 6.18 -14.42
N ARG A 162 3.93 5.59 -13.61
CA ARG A 162 3.86 4.15 -13.43
C ARG A 162 2.50 3.62 -13.87
N ILE A 163 2.52 2.52 -14.61
CA ILE A 163 1.34 1.80 -15.10
C ILE A 163 1.00 0.71 -14.12
N ALA A 164 -0.26 0.65 -13.70
CA ALA A 164 -0.81 -0.44 -12.91
C ALA A 164 -1.70 -1.34 -13.77
N ALA A 165 -1.50 -2.66 -13.68
CA ALA A 165 -2.34 -3.65 -14.34
C ALA A 165 -2.32 -5.00 -13.58
N GLY A 166 -3.28 -5.21 -12.68
CA GLY A 166 -3.25 -6.35 -11.75
C GLY A 166 -2.07 -6.22 -10.78
N CYS A 167 -1.19 -7.22 -10.73
CA CYS A 167 -0.01 -7.18 -9.87
C CYS A 167 1.15 -6.35 -10.44
N PHE A 168 1.07 -5.91 -11.70
CA PHE A 168 2.10 -5.07 -12.31
C PHE A 168 1.95 -3.63 -11.82
N PHE A 169 3.05 -3.02 -11.37
CA PHE A 169 3.18 -1.58 -11.17
C PHE A 169 4.62 -1.12 -11.49
N GLY A 170 4.81 -0.53 -12.66
CA GLY A 170 6.15 -0.25 -13.20
C GLY A 170 6.12 0.84 -14.27
N SER A 171 7.29 1.16 -14.84
CA SER A 171 7.38 2.15 -15.91
C SER A 171 6.62 1.71 -17.16
N ILE A 172 6.38 2.65 -18.09
CA ILE A 172 5.71 2.31 -19.35
C ILE A 172 6.52 1.29 -20.17
N GLU A 173 7.84 1.42 -20.21
CA GLU A 173 8.73 0.49 -20.91
C GLU A 173 8.66 -0.92 -20.31
N GLN A 174 8.70 -1.02 -18.98
CA GLN A 174 8.54 -2.29 -18.27
C GLN A 174 7.17 -2.91 -18.52
N PHE A 175 6.13 -2.08 -18.62
CA PHE A 175 4.78 -2.55 -18.90
C PHE A 175 4.66 -3.12 -20.31
N GLU A 176 5.16 -2.39 -21.31
CA GLU A 176 5.13 -2.85 -22.70
C GLU A 176 5.93 -4.14 -22.89
N GLN A 177 7.11 -4.25 -22.27
CA GLN A 177 7.89 -5.49 -22.27
C GLN A 177 7.13 -6.64 -21.60
N ALA A 178 6.52 -6.43 -20.43
CA ALA A 178 5.75 -7.47 -19.75
C ALA A 178 4.49 -7.88 -20.54
N VAL A 179 3.94 -6.99 -21.36
CA VAL A 179 2.86 -7.31 -22.30
C VAL A 179 3.38 -8.17 -23.44
N ASP A 180 4.51 -7.81 -24.05
CA ASP A 180 5.13 -8.56 -25.15
C ASP A 180 5.59 -9.97 -24.74
N ASP A 181 6.02 -10.13 -23.49
CA ASP A 181 6.40 -11.44 -22.94
C ASP A 181 5.19 -12.39 -22.79
N LYS A 182 3.97 -11.86 -22.76
CA LYS A 182 2.76 -12.60 -22.38
C LYS A 182 1.67 -12.66 -23.46
N TYR A 183 1.60 -11.66 -24.31
CA TYR A 183 0.55 -11.49 -25.31
C TYR A 183 1.17 -11.13 -26.65
N ASP A 184 0.43 -11.38 -27.73
CA ASP A 184 0.81 -11.04 -29.09
C ASP A 184 -0.35 -10.35 -29.84
N GLY A 185 -0.05 -9.87 -31.04
CA GLY A 185 -1.01 -9.30 -31.98
C GLY A 185 -1.85 -8.14 -31.41
N ASP A 186 -3.12 -8.10 -31.82
CA ASP A 186 -4.06 -7.03 -31.47
C ASP A 186 -4.28 -6.91 -29.95
N ALA A 187 -4.18 -8.02 -29.21
CA ALA A 187 -4.35 -8.02 -27.77
C ALA A 187 -3.19 -7.30 -27.07
N ALA A 188 -1.94 -7.58 -27.46
CA ALA A 188 -0.77 -6.88 -26.95
C ALA A 188 -0.87 -5.38 -27.26
N GLU A 189 -1.17 -5.02 -28.51
CA GLU A 189 -1.27 -3.62 -28.91
C GLU A 189 -2.41 -2.89 -28.19
N ALA A 190 -3.53 -3.55 -27.90
CA ALA A 190 -4.61 -2.97 -27.10
C ALA A 190 -4.17 -2.65 -25.67
N TYR A 191 -3.39 -3.53 -25.01
CA TYR A 191 -2.84 -3.26 -23.67
C TYR A 191 -1.89 -2.06 -23.69
N LYS A 192 -0.91 -2.06 -24.61
CA LYS A 192 0.09 -0.99 -24.69
C LYS A 192 -0.57 0.35 -25.05
N LYS A 193 -1.51 0.36 -25.99
CA LYS A 193 -2.27 1.56 -26.35
C LYS A 193 -3.03 2.10 -25.15
N ALA A 194 -3.73 1.25 -24.39
CA ALA A 194 -4.45 1.70 -23.20
C ALA A 194 -3.52 2.34 -22.15
N ALA A 195 -2.32 1.80 -21.94
CA ALA A 195 -1.33 2.38 -21.04
C ALA A 195 -0.81 3.73 -21.56
N ARG A 196 -0.44 3.83 -22.85
CA ARG A 196 -0.03 5.08 -23.50
C ARG A 196 -1.11 6.17 -23.41
N ASP A 197 -2.36 5.80 -23.67
CA ASP A 197 -3.50 6.71 -23.57
C ASP A 197 -3.69 7.22 -22.12
N CYS A 198 -3.49 6.37 -21.11
CA CYS A 198 -3.53 6.80 -19.70
C CYS A 198 -2.41 7.80 -19.40
N VAL A 199 -1.18 7.55 -19.86
CA VAL A 199 -0.06 8.48 -19.64
C VAL A 199 -0.30 9.82 -20.33
N ALA A 200 -0.79 9.80 -21.57
CA ALA A 200 -1.11 11.03 -22.30
C ALA A 200 -2.16 11.87 -21.57
N GLU A 201 -3.27 11.25 -21.16
CA GLU A 201 -4.33 11.94 -20.40
C GLU A 201 -3.81 12.47 -19.06
N LEU A 202 -3.03 11.67 -18.32
CA LEU A 202 -2.49 12.13 -17.03
C LEU A 202 -1.47 13.26 -17.22
N THR A 203 -0.69 13.25 -18.30
CA THR A 203 0.24 14.33 -18.63
C THR A 203 -0.50 15.66 -18.84
N GLU A 204 -1.66 15.62 -19.52
CA GLU A 204 -2.52 16.80 -19.69
C GLU A 204 -3.13 17.27 -18.35
N LYS A 205 -3.53 16.34 -17.48
CA LYS A 205 -4.04 16.68 -16.14
C LYS A 205 -2.99 17.36 -15.25
N LEU A 206 -1.74 16.92 -15.34
CA LEU A 206 -0.63 17.48 -14.53
C LEU A 206 -0.10 18.81 -15.12
N ASN A 207 -0.27 19.04 -16.41
CA ASN A 207 0.16 20.26 -17.10
C ASN A 207 -1.01 20.86 -17.91
N PRO A 208 -2.03 21.42 -17.25
CA PRO A 208 -3.16 22.02 -17.95
C PRO A 208 -2.65 23.17 -18.83
N LYS A 209 -3.03 23.15 -20.11
CA LYS A 209 -2.77 24.29 -21.01
C LYS A 209 -3.72 25.41 -20.63
N ASP A 210 -3.16 26.57 -20.28
CA ASP A 210 -3.88 27.83 -20.03
C ASP A 210 -4.76 28.26 -21.22
#